data_AF-S1N3X5-F1
#
_entry.id   AF-S1N3X5-F1
#
_cell.length_a   1.000
_cell.length_b   1.000
_cell.length_c   1.000
_cell.angle_alpha   90.00
_cell.angle_beta   90.00
_cell.angle_gamma   90.00
#
_symmetry.space_group_name_H-M   'P 1'
#
loop_
_entity.id
_entity.type
_entity.pdbx_description
1 polymer ?
#
loop_
_entity_poly.entity_id
_entity_poly.type
_entity_poly.pdbx_seq_one_letter_code
_entity_poly.pdbx_strand_id
1 'polypeptide(L)'
;MWNIIKKWLNKRSLKAAFTLIEMVIVLFIISVLLLLFVPNLIEKGNVAQKRSNYSVVEVVKQEIQVYKAEHGQEPSEDTLKGIVGKRRYDIYVAHKNDPDPDESSPSG
;
A
#
# COMPACT_ATOMS: atom_id res chain seq x y z
N MET A 1 -65.37 13.57 21.57
CA MET A 1 -64.06 13.20 22.18
C MET A 1 -63.51 11.84 21.74
N TRP A 2 -64.31 10.95 21.14
CA TRP A 2 -63.89 9.59 20.75
C TRP A 2 -62.83 9.53 19.62
N ASN A 3 -62.81 10.50 18.70
CA ASN A 3 -61.87 10.51 17.56
C ASN A 3 -60.42 10.86 17.91
N ILE A 4 -60.18 11.47 19.07
CA ILE A 4 -58.83 11.90 19.48
C ILE A 4 -58.05 10.70 20.02
N ILE A 5 -58.73 9.82 20.77
CA ILE A 5 -58.15 8.61 21.35
C ILE A 5 -57.80 7.60 20.25
N LYS A 6 -58.66 7.48 19.22
CA LYS A 6 -58.41 6.61 18.05
C LYS A 6 -57.16 7.01 17.26
N LYS A 7 -56.83 8.30 17.21
CA LYS A 7 -55.67 8.84 16.48
C LYS A 7 -54.33 8.43 17.13
N TRP A 8 -54.34 8.13 18.43
CA TRP A 8 -53.14 7.71 19.19
C TRP A 8 -52.86 6.21 19.13
N LEU A 9 -53.83 5.40 18.72
CA LEU A 9 -53.69 3.93 18.63
C LEU A 9 -53.08 3.44 17.31
N ASN A 10 -52.86 4.31 16.32
CA ASN A 10 -52.33 3.92 15.01
C ASN A 10 -50.91 4.46 14.73
N LYS A 11 -49.99 4.22 15.66
CA LYS A 11 -48.56 4.42 15.43
C LYS A 11 -47.75 3.21 15.91
N ARG A 12 -48.05 2.03 15.37
CA ARG A 12 -47.08 0.93 15.41
C ARG A 12 -46.01 1.24 14.39
N SER A 13 -44.96 1.90 14.85
CA SER A 13 -43.67 1.94 14.15
C SER A 13 -43.15 0.50 14.03
N LEU A 14 -43.55 -0.20 12.97
CA LEU A 14 -42.88 -1.42 12.52
C LEU A 14 -41.47 -1.04 12.03
N LYS A 15 -40.56 -0.82 12.98
CA LYS A 15 -39.12 -0.82 12.72
C LYS A 15 -38.52 -2.02 13.41
N ALA A 16 -38.88 -3.21 12.91
CA ALA A 16 -38.33 -4.49 13.36
C ALA A 16 -37.71 -5.28 12.20
N ALA A 17 -37.33 -4.60 11.10
CA ALA A 17 -36.64 -5.23 9.97
C ALA A 17 -35.10 -5.23 10.13
N PHE A 18 -34.52 -4.32 10.93
CA PHE A 18 -33.08 -4.21 11.16
C PHE A 18 -32.67 -4.77 12.54
N THR A 19 -32.63 -6.09 12.73
CA THR A 19 -32.14 -6.65 14.01
C THR A 19 -31.01 -7.66 13.83
N LEU A 20 -31.26 -8.88 13.35
CA LEU A 20 -30.21 -9.91 13.25
C LEU A 20 -29.86 -10.29 11.80
N ILE A 21 -30.87 -10.63 10.99
CA ILE A 21 -30.65 -11.10 9.62
C ILE A 21 -29.97 -10.05 8.74
N GLU A 22 -30.29 -8.77 8.96
CA GLU A 22 -29.72 -7.65 8.24
C GLU A 22 -28.22 -7.48 8.53
N MET A 23 -27.82 -7.58 9.81
CA MET A 23 -26.40 -7.55 10.17
C MET A 23 -25.65 -8.78 9.65
N VAL A 24 -26.29 -9.96 9.63
CA VAL A 24 -25.69 -11.17 9.04
C VAL A 24 -25.46 -11.02 7.53
N ILE A 25 -26.44 -10.50 6.78
CA ILE A 25 -26.30 -10.25 5.34
C ILE A 25 -25.23 -9.18 5.08
N VAL A 26 -25.17 -8.13 5.90
CA VAL A 26 -24.13 -7.09 5.79
C VAL A 26 -22.73 -7.66 6.05
N LEU A 27 -22.55 -8.46 7.10
CA LEU A 27 -21.27 -9.13 7.38
C LEU A 27 -20.90 -10.12 6.27
N PHE A 28 -21.89 -10.83 5.70
CA PHE A 28 -21.69 -11.72 4.57
C PHE A 28 -21.19 -10.98 3.33
N ILE A 29 -21.83 -9.85 2.97
CA ILE A 29 -21.42 -9.02 1.84
C ILE A 29 -20.02 -8.43 2.08
N ILE A 30 -19.76 -7.85 3.27
CA ILE A 30 -18.44 -7.30 3.62
C ILE A 30 -17.36 -8.38 3.57
N SER A 31 -17.64 -9.61 4.03
CA SER A 31 -16.70 -10.72 3.94
C SER A 31 -16.29 -11.00 2.50
N VAL A 32 -17.25 -11.06 1.57
CA VAL A 32 -16.95 -11.28 0.14
C VAL A 32 -16.19 -10.09 -0.45
N LEU A 33 -16.55 -8.86 -0.09
CA LEU A 33 -15.84 -7.66 -0.54
C LEU A 33 -14.39 -7.61 -0.03
N LEU A 34 -14.14 -7.98 1.23
CA LEU A 34 -12.79 -8.07 1.79
C LEU A 34 -11.95 -9.13 1.09
N LEU A 35 -12.54 -10.29 0.76
CA LEU A 35 -11.86 -11.34 0.00
C LEU A 35 -11.38 -10.86 -1.38
N LEU A 36 -12.12 -9.97 -2.03
CA LEU A 36 -11.71 -9.37 -3.32
C LEU A 36 -10.73 -8.20 -3.14
N PHE A 37 -10.81 -7.46 -2.02
CA PHE A 37 -10.00 -6.26 -1.81
C PHE A 37 -8.63 -6.53 -1.17
N VAL A 38 -8.55 -7.47 -0.23
CA VAL A 38 -7.31 -7.88 0.45
C VAL A 38 -6.19 -8.29 -0.52
N PRO A 39 -6.40 -9.17 -1.53
CA PRO A 39 -5.34 -9.54 -2.46
C PRO A 39 -4.81 -8.31 -3.23
N ASN A 40 -5.71 -7.44 -3.68
CA ASN A 40 -5.37 -6.22 -4.42
C ASN A 40 -4.62 -5.19 -3.54
N LEU A 41 -4.81 -5.20 -2.21
CA LEU A 41 -4.04 -4.36 -1.28
C LEU A 41 -2.62 -4.92 -1.01
N ILE A 42 -2.49 -6.23 -0.85
CA ILE A 42 -1.20 -6.88 -0.56
C ILE A 42 -0.22 -6.68 -1.71
N GLU A 43 -0.68 -6.86 -2.96
CA GLU A 43 0.16 -6.66 -4.15
C GLU A 43 0.68 -5.22 -4.25
N LYS A 44 -0.16 -4.22 -3.98
CA LYS A 44 0.24 -2.80 -3.97
C LYS A 44 1.29 -2.50 -2.90
N GLY A 45 1.18 -3.10 -1.72
CA GLY A 45 2.19 -2.97 -0.67
C GLY A 45 3.55 -3.52 -1.09
N ASN A 46 3.57 -4.69 -1.72
CA ASN A 46 4.80 -5.31 -2.21
C ASN A 46 5.45 -4.50 -3.34
N VAL A 47 4.66 -3.99 -4.28
CA VAL A 47 5.16 -3.13 -5.38
C VAL A 47 5.71 -1.80 -4.83
N ALA A 48 5.02 -1.19 -3.86
CA ALA A 48 5.50 0.03 -3.20
C ALA A 48 6.84 -0.20 -2.50
N GLN A 49 7.03 -1.35 -1.84
CA GLN A 49 8.30 -1.70 -1.21
C GLN A 49 9.42 -1.89 -2.25
N LYS A 50 9.15 -2.60 -3.36
CA LYS A 50 10.12 -2.75 -4.45
C LYS A 50 10.53 -1.41 -5.04
N ARG A 51 9.55 -0.53 -5.31
CA ARG A 51 9.81 0.84 -5.78
C ARG A 51 10.63 1.64 -4.78
N SER A 52 10.33 1.53 -3.48
CA SER A 52 11.10 2.19 -2.42
C SER A 52 12.57 1.74 -2.41
N ASN A 53 12.82 0.42 -2.49
CA ASN A 53 14.18 -0.11 -2.55
C ASN A 53 14.91 0.33 -3.83
N TYR A 54 14.21 0.32 -4.97
CA TYR A 54 14.75 0.79 -6.25
C TYR A 54 15.13 2.28 -6.21
N SER A 55 14.30 3.14 -5.60
CA SER A 55 14.64 4.56 -5.42
C SER A 55 15.92 4.75 -4.60
N VAL A 56 16.16 3.90 -3.60
CA VAL A 56 17.43 3.94 -2.85
C VAL A 56 18.61 3.54 -3.73
N VAL A 57 18.47 2.48 -4.55
CA VAL A 57 19.49 2.07 -5.51
C VAL A 57 19.81 3.20 -6.48
N GLU A 58 18.80 3.90 -6.99
CA GLU A 58 18.98 4.98 -7.96
C GLU A 58 19.71 6.17 -7.36
N VAL A 59 19.36 6.58 -6.14
CA VAL A 59 20.10 7.63 -5.42
C VAL A 59 21.56 7.22 -5.22
N VAL A 60 21.83 5.96 -4.84
CA VAL A 60 23.22 5.48 -4.69
C VAL A 60 23.99 5.48 -6.02
N LYS A 61 23.34 5.12 -7.13
CA LYS A 61 23.93 5.23 -8.48
C LYS A 61 24.25 6.68 -8.84
N GLN A 62 23.37 7.62 -8.49
CA GLN A 62 23.62 9.05 -8.70
C GLN A 62 24.84 9.53 -7.92
N GLU A 63 24.98 9.15 -6.65
CA GLU A 63 26.17 9.48 -5.84
C GLU A 63 27.47 8.88 -6.45
N ILE A 64 27.41 7.65 -6.95
CA ILE A 64 28.53 7.04 -7.69
C ILE A 64 28.87 7.84 -8.95
N GLN A 65 27.87 8.26 -9.72
CA GLN A 65 28.06 9.04 -10.94
C GLN A 65 28.65 10.42 -10.64
N VAL A 66 28.17 11.10 -9.60
CA VAL A 66 28.71 12.38 -9.13
C VAL A 66 30.16 12.21 -8.71
N TYR A 67 30.46 11.21 -7.87
CA TYR A 67 31.84 10.94 -7.46
C TYR A 67 32.76 10.65 -8.65
N LYS A 68 32.30 9.83 -9.61
CA LYS A 68 33.03 9.51 -10.83
C LYS A 68 33.24 10.72 -11.73
N ALA A 69 32.29 11.64 -11.80
CA ALA A 69 32.44 12.88 -12.54
C ALA A 69 33.51 13.80 -11.93
N GLU A 70 33.64 13.81 -10.61
CA GLU A 70 34.64 14.63 -9.89
C GLU A 70 36.04 14.01 -9.88
N HIS A 71 36.14 12.68 -9.70
CA HIS A 71 37.40 11.98 -9.44
C HIS A 71 37.88 11.15 -10.64
N GLY A 72 37.09 11.03 -11.70
CA GLY A 72 37.40 10.24 -12.90
C GLY A 72 37.34 8.71 -12.72
N GLN A 73 37.01 8.24 -11.52
CA GLN A 73 36.95 6.82 -11.17
C GLN A 73 35.77 6.54 -10.23
N GLU A 74 35.27 5.31 -10.23
CA GLU A 74 34.21 4.89 -9.31
C GLU A 74 34.73 4.84 -7.86
N PRO A 75 33.87 5.13 -6.87
CA PRO A 75 34.27 5.07 -5.47
C PRO A 75 34.59 3.63 -5.07
N SER A 76 35.62 3.45 -4.24
CA SER A 76 35.87 2.16 -3.58
C SER A 76 34.71 1.82 -2.63
N GLU A 77 34.61 0.55 -2.22
CA GLU A 77 33.56 0.09 -1.31
C GLU A 77 33.50 0.90 -0.01
N ASP A 78 34.66 1.17 0.61
CA ASP A 78 34.75 1.93 1.86
C ASP A 78 34.36 3.40 1.66
N THR A 79 34.79 4.02 0.55
CA THR A 79 34.42 5.39 0.20
C THR A 79 32.92 5.50 -0.05
N LEU A 80 32.34 4.56 -0.81
CA LEU A 80 30.91 4.55 -1.09
C LEU A 80 30.09 4.37 0.20
N LYS A 81 30.47 3.43 1.08
CA LYS A 81 29.85 3.26 2.41
C LYS A 81 29.91 4.54 3.24
N GLY A 82 30.99 5.30 3.13
CA GLY A 82 31.15 6.61 3.78
C GLY A 82 30.20 7.67 3.24
N ILE A 83 30.02 7.75 1.92
CA ILE A 83 29.16 8.75 1.24
C ILE A 83 27.67 8.44 1.48
N VAL A 84 27.24 7.20 1.23
CA VAL A 84 25.81 6.86 1.25
C VAL A 84 25.31 6.34 2.60
N GLY A 85 26.23 5.98 3.50
CA GLY A 85 25.93 5.36 4.78
C GLY A 85 25.57 3.87 4.69
N LYS A 86 25.81 3.14 5.78
CA LYS A 86 25.69 1.68 5.84
C LYS A 86 24.33 1.14 5.37
N ARG A 87 23.22 1.74 5.82
CA ARG A 87 21.87 1.25 5.49
C ARG A 87 21.58 1.29 3.99
N ARG A 88 21.92 2.40 3.31
CA ARG A 88 21.68 2.55 1.87
C ARG A 88 22.62 1.66 1.06
N TYR A 89 23.86 1.52 1.51
CA TYR A 89 24.80 0.57 0.93
C TYR A 89 24.29 -0.87 1.01
N ASP A 90 23.78 -1.31 2.17
CA ASP A 90 23.24 -2.66 2.36
C ASP A 90 22.04 -2.91 1.41
N ILE A 91 21.14 -1.94 1.27
CA ILE A 91 20.01 -2.00 0.32
C ILE A 91 20.51 -2.03 -1.14
N TYR A 92 21.50 -1.21 -1.47
CA TYR A 92 22.10 -1.17 -2.80
C TYR A 92 22.70 -2.53 -3.19
N VAL A 93 23.52 -3.14 -2.33
CA VAL A 93 24.14 -4.44 -2.62
C VAL A 93 23.10 -5.54 -2.80
N ALA A 94 22.04 -5.53 -1.97
CA ALA A 94 20.96 -6.50 -2.04
C ALA A 94 20.10 -6.36 -3.30
N HIS A 95 19.90 -5.14 -3.81
CA HIS A 95 18.91 -4.84 -4.86
C HIS A 95 19.48 -4.23 -6.15
N LYS A 96 20.81 -4.05 -6.29
CA LYS A 96 21.42 -3.41 -7.48
C LYS A 96 21.17 -4.14 -8.80
N ASN A 97 20.87 -5.44 -8.73
CA ASN A 97 20.60 -6.29 -9.89
C ASN A 97 19.10 -6.49 -10.13
N ASP A 98 18.25 -5.93 -9.26
CA ASP A 98 16.80 -6.03 -9.46
C ASP A 98 16.41 -5.23 -10.69
N PRO A 99 15.55 -5.77 -11.57
CA PRO A 99 15.04 -5.03 -12.72
C PRO A 99 14.22 -3.83 -12.25
N ASP A 100 14.11 -2.81 -13.10
CA ASP A 100 13.26 -1.66 -12.82
C ASP A 100 11.81 -2.16 -12.58
N PRO A 101 11.19 -1.83 -11.43
CA PRO A 101 9.80 -2.22 -11.16
C PRO A 101 8.81 -1.68 -12.21
N ASP A 102 9.18 -0.63 -12.96
CA ASP A 102 8.36 -0.07 -14.05
C ASP A 102 8.56 -0.80 -15.39
N GLU A 103 9.66 -1.53 -15.59
CA GLU A 103 9.91 -2.34 -16.79
C GLU A 103 9.22 -3.72 -16.72
N SER A 104 8.92 -4.19 -15.51
CA SER A 104 8.29 -5.49 -15.23
C SER A 104 6.79 -5.42 -14.94
N SER A 105 6.22 -4.21 -14.84
CA SER A 105 4.78 -4.03 -14.70
C SER A 105 4.11 -4.17 -16.07
N PRO A 106 3.03 -4.98 -16.23
CA PRO A 106 2.22 -4.91 -17.42
C PRO A 106 1.78 -3.46 -17.56
N SER A 107 2.10 -2.84 -18.70
CA SER A 107 1.59 -1.53 -19.09
C SER A 107 0.10 -1.50 -18.76
N GLY A 108 -0.30 -0.61 -17.86
CA GLY A 108 -1.70 -0.43 -17.49
C GLY A 108 -2.58 -0.14 -18.69
#